data_AF-A0A3N1NUM9-F1
#
_entry.id   AF-A0A3N1NUM9-F1
#
_cell.length_a   1.000
_cell.length_b   1.000
_cell.length_c   1.000
_cell.angle_alpha   90.00
_cell.angle_beta   90.00
_cell.angle_gamma   90.00
#
_symmetry.space_group_name_H-M   'P 1'
#
loop_
_entity.id
_entity.type
_entity.pdbx_description
1 polymer ?
#
loop_
_entity_poly.entity_id
_entity_poly.type
_entity_poly.pdbx_seq_one_letter_code
_entity_poly.pdbx_strand_id
1 'polypeptide(L)'
;MISTRFLEKDRATQERWFRMKLHKKFSRRIHTLFLWRLHRKLNKEFYIREKTINEAIDSVVSAHKKVDSKLFPATKEFFNIALYFLLAERDVQALKADAFCHPNETKRNIALRTLLLTIYEWDMSKVTGRKMKFIYDVSSLSDNLKSGLAKSLKDLRSARKSVQRNFSETRHNTIAHREPDAFLQHEIIFKLDIRKHSAEITKFYEASNKVLSYLTLSTQEVSTMTGLFRQILNNRTKA
;
A
#
# COMPACT_ATOMS: atom_id res chain seq x y z
N MET A 1 30.76 38.92 1.53
CA MET A 1 31.19 40.11 0.77
C MET A 1 31.37 39.71 -0.69
N ILE A 2 30.82 40.47 -1.63
CA ILE A 2 31.07 40.28 -3.07
C ILE A 2 32.40 40.97 -3.34
N SER A 3 33.38 40.27 -3.91
CA SER A 3 34.70 40.86 -4.18
C SER A 3 34.61 41.86 -5.33
N THR A 4 35.40 42.93 -5.28
CA THR A 4 35.49 43.95 -6.34
C THR A 4 35.81 43.32 -7.70
N ARG A 5 36.68 42.30 -7.72
CA ARG A 5 37.00 41.46 -8.91
C ARG A 5 35.82 40.72 -9.53
N PHE A 6 34.70 40.52 -8.82
CA PHE A 6 33.50 39.88 -9.37
C PHE A 6 32.61 40.88 -10.12
N LEU A 7 32.60 42.14 -9.66
CA LEU A 7 31.84 43.23 -10.27
C LEU A 7 32.44 43.69 -11.61
N GLU A 8 33.74 43.47 -11.81
CA GLU A 8 34.47 43.75 -13.05
C GLU A 8 34.31 42.66 -14.14
N LYS A 9 33.73 41.50 -13.82
CA LYS A 9 33.51 40.42 -14.80
C LYS A 9 32.31 40.68 -15.71
N ASP A 10 32.36 40.09 -16.90
CA ASP A 10 31.28 40.12 -17.90
C ASP A 10 29.92 39.73 -17.29
N ARG A 11 28.88 40.45 -17.73
CA ARG A 11 27.51 40.42 -17.19
C ARG A 11 26.91 39.01 -17.26
N ALA A 12 27.25 38.24 -18.30
CA ALA A 12 26.82 36.84 -18.44
C ALA A 12 27.37 35.92 -17.33
N THR A 13 28.61 36.17 -16.88
CA THR A 13 29.24 35.40 -15.80
C THR A 13 28.61 35.71 -14.45
N GLN A 14 28.28 36.99 -14.21
CA GLN A 14 27.59 37.43 -13.01
C GLN A 14 26.18 36.83 -12.93
N GLU A 15 25.41 36.88 -14.02
CA GLU A 15 24.06 36.29 -14.09
C GLU A 15 24.08 34.78 -13.83
N ARG A 16 25.02 34.04 -14.42
CA ARG A 16 25.14 32.59 -14.20
C ARG A 16 25.41 32.26 -12.74
N TRP A 17 26.30 33.02 -12.10
CA TRP A 17 26.61 32.85 -10.68
C TRP A 17 25.41 33.21 -9.79
N PHE A 18 24.69 34.30 -10.08
CA PHE A 18 23.48 34.66 -9.35
C PHE A 18 22.39 33.61 -9.51
N ARG A 19 22.15 33.10 -10.73
CA ARG A 19 21.20 32.00 -10.97
C ARG A 19 21.59 30.75 -10.20
N MET A 20 22.86 30.36 -10.21
CA MET A 20 23.35 29.22 -9.41
C MET A 20 23.17 29.43 -7.91
N LYS A 21 23.44 30.64 -7.40
CA LYS A 21 23.36 30.96 -5.97
C LYS A 21 21.91 31.08 -5.51
N LEU A 22 21.04 31.69 -6.31
CA LEU A 22 19.59 31.71 -6.14
C LEU A 22 19.05 30.28 -6.14
N HIS A 23 19.42 29.48 -7.14
CA HIS A 23 19.02 28.08 -7.20
C HIS A 23 19.50 27.30 -5.97
N LYS A 24 20.77 27.41 -5.55
CA LYS A 24 21.25 26.74 -4.33
C LYS A 24 20.55 27.20 -3.05
N LYS A 25 20.23 28.50 -2.93
CA LYS A 25 19.63 29.08 -1.71
C LYS A 25 18.11 28.84 -1.65
N PHE A 26 17.42 28.88 -2.79
CA PHE A 26 15.97 28.79 -2.87
C PHE A 26 15.47 27.40 -3.29
N SER A 27 16.25 26.55 -3.95
CA SER A 27 15.78 25.21 -4.37
C SER A 27 15.26 24.39 -3.20
N ARG A 28 15.97 24.40 -2.05
CA ARG A 28 15.53 23.70 -0.83
C ARG A 28 14.21 24.26 -0.30
N ARG A 29 14.08 25.60 -0.23
CA ARG A 29 12.86 26.26 0.26
C ARG A 29 11.68 26.03 -0.68
N ILE A 30 11.88 26.16 -1.99
CA ILE A 30 10.88 25.90 -3.03
C ILE A 30 10.46 24.43 -2.99
N HIS A 31 11.42 23.51 -2.86
CA HIS A 31 11.15 22.08 -2.75
C HIS A 31 10.32 21.76 -1.50
N THR A 32 10.68 22.29 -0.32
CA THR A 32 9.91 22.11 0.91
C THR A 32 8.50 22.70 0.79
N LEU A 33 8.35 23.89 0.19
CA LEU A 33 7.03 24.50 -0.04
C LEU A 33 6.18 23.67 -1.01
N PHE A 34 6.78 23.15 -2.07
CA PHE A 34 6.13 22.25 -3.02
C PHE A 34 5.66 20.96 -2.33
N LEU A 35 6.56 20.31 -1.57
CA LEU A 35 6.23 19.12 -0.80
C LEU A 35 5.11 19.39 0.21
N TRP A 36 5.16 20.51 0.93
CA TRP A 36 4.12 20.88 1.89
C TRP A 36 2.75 21.10 1.23
N ARG A 37 2.71 21.77 0.07
CA ARG A 37 1.46 21.93 -0.71
C ARG A 37 0.92 20.59 -1.19
N LEU A 38 1.80 19.74 -1.71
CA LEU A 38 1.45 18.42 -2.20
C LEU A 38 0.97 17.51 -1.07
N HIS A 39 1.67 17.52 0.07
CA HIS A 39 1.32 16.80 1.29
C HIS A 39 -0.06 17.21 1.81
N ARG A 40 -0.34 18.51 1.88
CA ARG A 40 -1.67 19.02 2.26
C ARG A 40 -2.77 18.57 1.31
N LYS A 41 -2.51 18.60 -0.01
CA LYS A 41 -3.48 18.14 -1.01
C LYS A 41 -3.75 16.64 -0.85
N LEU A 42 -2.69 15.83 -0.80
CA LEU A 42 -2.79 14.38 -0.67
C LEU A 42 -3.44 13.96 0.66
N ASN A 43 -3.12 14.63 1.77
CA ASN A 43 -3.74 14.34 3.06
C ASN A 43 -5.26 14.54 3.02
N LYS A 44 -5.76 15.56 2.32
CA LYS A 44 -7.20 15.76 2.16
C LYS A 44 -7.84 14.61 1.37
N GLU A 45 -7.25 14.24 0.24
CA GLU A 45 -7.74 13.13 -0.59
C GLU A 45 -7.66 11.80 0.17
N PHE A 46 -6.59 11.59 0.92
CA PHE A 46 -6.36 10.35 1.66
C PHE A 46 -7.21 10.23 2.91
N TYR A 47 -7.54 11.34 3.57
CA TYR A 47 -8.50 11.37 4.67
C TYR A 47 -9.88 10.86 4.22
N ILE A 48 -10.35 11.29 3.04
CA ILE A 48 -11.63 10.80 2.49
C ILE A 48 -11.55 9.29 2.24
N ARG A 49 -10.46 8.82 1.62
CA ARG A 49 -10.26 7.38 1.35
C ARG A 49 -10.16 6.56 2.63
N GLU A 50 -9.44 7.05 3.64
CA GLU A 50 -9.32 6.41 4.95
C GLU A 50 -10.69 6.25 5.60
N LYS A 51 -11.52 7.29 5.57
CA LYS A 51 -12.90 7.23 6.05
C LYS A 51 -13.69 6.13 5.33
N THR A 52 -13.62 6.08 4.00
CA THR A 52 -14.31 5.04 3.21
C THR A 52 -13.79 3.63 3.53
N ILE A 53 -12.49 3.45 3.73
CA ILE A 53 -11.92 2.15 4.12
C ILE A 53 -12.42 1.74 5.50
N ASN A 54 -12.46 2.67 6.47
CA ASN A 54 -12.98 2.38 7.81
C ASN A 54 -14.47 2.02 7.78
N GLU A 55 -15.29 2.75 7.02
CA GLU A 55 -16.71 2.41 6.80
C GLU A 55 -16.87 1.01 6.16
N ALA A 56 -16.02 0.67 5.19
CA ALA A 56 -16.01 -0.66 4.58
C ALA A 56 -15.61 -1.75 5.58
N ILE A 57 -14.60 -1.50 6.42
CA ILE A 57 -14.19 -2.41 7.50
C ILE A 57 -15.36 -2.64 8.46
N ASP A 58 -16.01 -1.58 8.95
CA ASP A 58 -17.12 -1.68 9.90
C ASP A 58 -18.31 -2.45 9.30
N SER A 59 -18.57 -2.23 8.01
CA SER A 59 -19.60 -2.96 7.26
C SER A 59 -19.28 -4.45 7.15
N VAL A 60 -18.04 -4.80 6.78
CA VAL A 60 -17.59 -6.20 6.67
C VAL A 60 -17.57 -6.87 8.05
N VAL A 61 -17.13 -6.19 9.11
CA VAL A 61 -17.15 -6.71 10.49
C VAL A 61 -18.58 -6.98 10.94
N SER A 62 -19.49 -6.05 10.69
CA SER A 62 -20.90 -6.20 11.03
C SER A 62 -21.54 -7.37 10.29
N ALA A 63 -21.27 -7.51 8.99
CA ALA A 63 -21.72 -8.64 8.19
C ALA A 63 -21.13 -9.97 8.69
N HIS A 64 -19.81 -10.03 8.90
CA HIS A 64 -19.11 -11.21 9.39
C HIS A 64 -19.65 -11.70 10.76
N LYS A 65 -20.01 -10.78 11.66
CA LYS A 65 -20.63 -11.11 12.97
C LYS A 65 -22.04 -11.68 12.83
N LYS A 66 -22.83 -11.19 11.86
CA LYS A 66 -24.21 -11.65 11.62
C LYS A 66 -24.28 -12.99 10.91
N VAL A 67 -23.25 -13.38 10.15
CA VAL A 67 -23.23 -14.65 9.43
C VAL A 67 -23.06 -15.83 10.39
N ASP A 68 -24.03 -16.74 10.36
CA ASP A 68 -23.94 -18.04 11.03
C ASP A 68 -22.89 -18.91 10.32
N SER A 69 -21.83 -19.27 11.05
CA SER A 69 -20.75 -20.13 10.56
C SER A 69 -21.20 -21.56 10.25
N LYS A 70 -22.25 -22.06 10.90
CA LYS A 70 -22.75 -23.42 10.67
C LYS A 70 -23.51 -23.51 9.35
N LEU A 71 -24.25 -22.46 8.99
CA LEU A 71 -25.07 -22.43 7.78
C LEU A 71 -24.29 -21.89 6.56
N PHE A 72 -23.46 -20.86 6.75
CA PHE A 72 -22.78 -20.14 5.67
C PHE A 72 -21.26 -20.02 5.90
N PRO A 73 -20.54 -21.15 6.01
CA PRO A 73 -19.10 -21.15 6.29
C PRO A 73 -18.28 -20.45 5.20
N ALA A 74 -18.66 -20.57 3.92
CA ALA A 74 -17.91 -19.96 2.81
C ALA A 74 -18.06 -18.44 2.80
N THR A 75 -19.27 -17.91 3.02
CA THR A 75 -19.50 -16.45 3.17
C THR A 75 -18.67 -15.88 4.32
N LYS A 76 -18.63 -16.56 5.46
CA LYS A 76 -17.88 -16.09 6.63
C LYS A 76 -16.37 -16.03 6.38
N GLU A 77 -15.81 -17.09 5.80
CA GLU A 77 -14.40 -17.12 5.41
C GLU A 77 -14.07 -16.07 4.34
N PHE A 78 -15.00 -15.82 3.41
CA PHE A 78 -14.81 -14.79 2.39
C PHE A 78 -14.75 -13.38 3.02
N PHE A 79 -15.63 -13.07 3.98
CA PHE A 79 -15.56 -11.82 4.73
C PHE A 79 -14.27 -11.69 5.55
N ASN A 80 -13.74 -12.78 6.10
CA ASN A 80 -12.44 -12.76 6.77
C ASN A 80 -11.28 -12.42 5.80
N ILE A 81 -11.31 -12.95 4.58
CA ILE A 81 -10.33 -12.59 3.54
C ILE A 81 -10.45 -11.10 3.17
N ALA A 82 -11.68 -10.61 2.98
CA ALA A 82 -11.94 -9.21 2.67
C ALA A 82 -11.45 -8.29 3.81
N LEU A 83 -11.73 -8.64 5.06
CA LEU A 83 -11.28 -7.89 6.23
C LEU A 83 -9.75 -7.87 6.33
N TYR A 84 -9.09 -9.00 6.13
CA TYR A 84 -7.63 -9.08 6.11
C TYR A 84 -7.02 -8.15 5.05
N PHE A 85 -7.63 -8.10 3.85
CA PHE A 85 -7.22 -7.20 2.79
C PHE A 85 -7.43 -5.73 3.18
N LEU A 86 -8.60 -5.37 3.68
CA LEU A 86 -8.95 -3.99 4.03
C LEU A 86 -8.09 -3.42 5.17
N LEU A 87 -7.76 -4.24 6.18
CA LEU A 87 -6.87 -3.84 7.27
C LEU A 87 -5.48 -3.47 6.75
N ALA A 88 -4.91 -4.29 5.87
CA ALA A 88 -3.63 -4.01 5.26
C ALA A 88 -3.68 -2.75 4.36
N GLU A 89 -4.74 -2.57 3.58
CA GLU A 89 -4.89 -1.38 2.73
C GLU A 89 -5.06 -0.11 3.58
N ARG A 90 -5.75 -0.17 4.72
CA ARG A 90 -5.85 0.95 5.68
C ARG A 90 -4.48 1.36 6.21
N ASP A 91 -3.68 0.40 6.67
CA ASP A 91 -2.36 0.67 7.25
C ASP A 91 -1.44 1.29 6.19
N VAL A 92 -1.50 0.80 4.96
CA VAL A 92 -0.80 1.38 3.82
C VAL A 92 -1.32 2.79 3.50
N GLN A 93 -2.63 3.01 3.49
CA GLN A 93 -3.26 4.30 3.20
C GLN A 93 -2.84 5.38 4.20
N ALA A 94 -2.72 5.04 5.49
CA ALA A 94 -2.27 5.94 6.55
C ALA A 94 -0.83 6.43 6.33
N LEU A 95 0.03 5.60 5.72
CA LEU A 95 1.46 5.90 5.54
C LEU A 95 1.79 6.58 4.21
N LYS A 96 0.95 6.43 3.18
CA LYS A 96 1.22 6.92 1.81
C LYS A 96 1.61 8.40 1.79
N ALA A 97 0.77 9.32 2.29
CA ALA A 97 1.04 10.75 2.14
C ALA A 97 2.36 11.16 2.79
N ASP A 98 2.63 10.61 3.96
CA ASP A 98 3.85 10.92 4.70
C ASP A 98 5.08 10.34 4.00
N ALA A 99 5.00 9.10 3.50
CA ALA A 99 6.08 8.44 2.78
C ALA A 99 6.46 9.17 1.48
N PHE A 100 5.49 9.70 0.73
CA PHE A 100 5.75 10.36 -0.55
C PHE A 100 6.13 11.84 -0.39
N CYS A 101 5.46 12.57 0.50
CA CYS A 101 5.42 14.03 0.40
C CYS A 101 5.68 14.77 1.71
N HIS A 102 5.92 14.09 2.83
CA HIS A 102 6.12 14.79 4.10
C HIS A 102 7.28 15.81 3.99
N PRO A 103 7.10 17.08 4.41
CA PRO A 103 8.12 18.13 4.23
C PRO A 103 9.38 17.88 5.07
N ASN A 104 9.23 17.29 6.26
CA ASN A 104 10.35 16.79 7.07
C ASN A 104 10.83 15.44 6.53
N GLU A 105 12.12 15.38 6.17
CA GLU A 105 12.80 14.21 5.60
C GLU A 105 12.87 13.02 6.56
N THR A 106 13.15 13.23 7.84
CA THR A 106 13.17 12.16 8.85
C THR A 106 11.81 11.47 8.95
N LYS A 107 10.73 12.26 9.04
CA LYS A 107 9.36 11.71 9.08
C LYS A 107 9.01 10.97 7.79
N ARG A 108 9.41 11.51 6.63
CA ARG A 108 9.24 10.87 5.33
C ARG A 108 9.96 9.51 5.26
N ASN A 109 11.20 9.44 5.72
CA ASN A 109 12.01 8.21 5.72
C ASN A 109 11.49 7.17 6.72
N ILE A 110 10.94 7.59 7.87
CA ILE A 110 10.23 6.69 8.79
C ILE A 110 8.98 6.13 8.09
N ALA A 111 8.10 7.00 7.58
CA ALA A 111 6.87 6.57 6.92
C ALA A 111 7.14 5.66 5.71
N LEU A 112 8.17 5.96 4.93
CA LEU A 112 8.58 5.13 3.80
C LEU A 112 9.04 3.74 4.26
N ARG A 113 9.89 3.64 5.29
CA ARG A 113 10.32 2.34 5.83
C ARG A 113 9.14 1.53 6.35
N THR A 114 8.25 2.16 7.11
CA THR A 114 7.05 1.49 7.62
C THR A 114 6.16 1.03 6.47
N LEU A 115 5.93 1.87 5.45
CA LEU A 115 5.13 1.51 4.28
C LEU A 115 5.71 0.29 3.55
N LEU A 116 7.01 0.28 3.34
CA LEU A 116 7.71 -0.82 2.68
C LEU A 116 7.67 -2.10 3.50
N LEU A 117 7.80 -1.99 4.82
CA LEU A 117 7.65 -3.11 5.73
C LEU A 117 6.23 -3.67 5.68
N THR A 118 5.21 -2.82 5.70
CA THR A 118 3.80 -3.22 5.58
C THR A 118 3.57 -3.99 4.29
N ILE A 119 4.07 -3.49 3.14
CA ILE A 119 3.97 -4.20 1.85
C ILE A 119 4.75 -5.51 1.88
N TYR A 120 5.96 -5.53 2.43
CA TYR A 120 6.80 -6.71 2.55
C TYR A 120 6.10 -7.83 3.33
N GLU A 121 5.44 -7.48 4.43
CA GLU A 121 4.81 -8.42 5.37
C GLU A 121 3.38 -8.80 5.00
N TRP A 122 2.73 -8.04 4.12
CA TRP A 122 1.36 -8.30 3.66
C TRP A 122 1.27 -9.55 2.78
N ASP A 123 0.97 -10.70 3.39
CA ASP A 123 0.86 -11.98 2.68
C ASP A 123 -0.58 -12.52 2.64
N MET A 124 -1.29 -12.22 1.55
CA MET A 124 -2.64 -12.75 1.29
C MET A 124 -2.70 -14.28 1.25
N SER A 125 -1.59 -14.99 1.04
CA SER A 125 -1.58 -16.46 1.02
C SER A 125 -1.97 -17.06 2.37
N LYS A 126 -1.77 -16.31 3.47
CA LYS A 126 -2.13 -16.70 4.84
C LYS A 126 -3.63 -16.90 5.02
N VAL A 127 -4.45 -16.16 4.27
CA VAL A 127 -5.92 -16.21 4.37
C VAL A 127 -6.59 -16.82 3.14
N THR A 128 -5.89 -16.92 2.01
CA THR A 128 -6.50 -17.40 0.75
C THR A 128 -6.30 -18.89 0.47
N GLY A 129 -5.15 -19.52 0.78
CA GLY A 129 -4.78 -20.89 0.32
C GLY A 129 -5.90 -21.94 0.17
N ARG A 130 -6.06 -22.85 1.15
CA ARG A 130 -7.11 -23.91 1.10
C ARG A 130 -8.52 -23.32 1.25
N LYS A 131 -8.63 -22.19 1.96
CA LYS A 131 -9.88 -21.49 2.25
C LYS A 131 -10.57 -20.99 0.98
N MET A 132 -9.82 -20.43 0.03
CA MET A 132 -10.37 -19.91 -1.21
C MET A 132 -10.84 -21.04 -2.14
N LYS A 133 -10.13 -22.18 -2.17
CA LYS A 133 -10.61 -23.36 -2.90
C LYS A 133 -11.97 -23.82 -2.36
N PHE A 134 -12.09 -23.94 -1.05
CA PHE A 134 -13.37 -24.26 -0.40
C PHE A 134 -14.46 -23.24 -0.76
N ILE A 135 -14.15 -21.94 -0.72
CA ILE A 135 -15.10 -20.89 -1.11
C ILE A 135 -15.53 -21.10 -2.57
N TYR A 136 -14.61 -21.34 -3.50
CA TYR A 136 -14.95 -21.55 -4.91
C TYR A 136 -15.80 -22.80 -5.16
N ASP A 137 -15.57 -23.87 -4.39
CA ASP A 137 -16.30 -25.13 -4.53
C ASP A 137 -17.73 -25.01 -3.98
N VAL A 138 -17.91 -24.24 -2.90
CA VAL A 138 -19.18 -24.20 -2.14
C VAL A 138 -20.02 -22.96 -2.48
N SER A 139 -19.40 -21.87 -2.93
CA SER A 139 -20.11 -20.66 -3.36
C SER A 139 -20.61 -20.77 -4.81
N SER A 140 -21.58 -19.92 -5.14
CA SER A 140 -22.11 -19.80 -6.51
C SER A 140 -21.28 -18.87 -7.40
N LEU A 141 -20.05 -18.52 -7.03
CA LEU A 141 -19.24 -17.57 -7.80
C LEU A 141 -19.11 -18.01 -9.26
N SER A 142 -19.38 -17.08 -10.17
CA SER A 142 -19.14 -17.23 -11.60
C SER A 142 -17.66 -17.52 -11.89
N ASP A 143 -17.40 -18.34 -12.91
CA ASP A 143 -16.03 -18.74 -13.27
C ASP A 143 -15.16 -17.54 -13.67
N ASN A 144 -15.78 -16.48 -14.19
CA ASN A 144 -15.13 -15.20 -14.48
C ASN A 144 -14.62 -14.53 -13.20
N LEU A 145 -15.42 -14.48 -12.12
CA LEU A 145 -14.97 -13.91 -10.85
C LEU A 145 -13.93 -14.81 -10.17
N LYS A 146 -14.11 -16.14 -10.20
CA LYS A 146 -13.13 -17.08 -9.64
C LYS A 146 -11.76 -16.92 -10.30
N SER A 147 -11.71 -16.94 -11.63
CA SER A 147 -10.48 -16.80 -12.40
C SER A 147 -9.86 -15.41 -12.27
N GLY A 148 -10.68 -14.36 -12.29
CA GLY A 148 -10.26 -12.97 -12.08
C GLY A 148 -9.67 -12.72 -10.69
N LEU A 149 -10.31 -13.23 -9.63
CA LEU A 149 -9.82 -13.13 -8.26
C LEU A 149 -8.55 -13.95 -8.06
N ALA A 150 -8.48 -15.17 -8.59
CA ALA A 150 -7.27 -15.99 -8.53
C ALA A 150 -6.08 -15.33 -9.25
N LYS A 151 -6.31 -14.75 -10.43
CA LYS A 151 -5.29 -14.02 -11.20
C LYS A 151 -4.82 -12.78 -10.46
N SER A 152 -5.73 -11.96 -9.95
CA SER A 152 -5.37 -10.72 -9.22
C SER A 152 -4.59 -11.02 -7.93
N LEU A 153 -4.94 -12.06 -7.19
CA LEU A 153 -4.16 -12.52 -6.03
C LEU A 153 -2.75 -13.01 -6.42
N LYS A 154 -2.62 -13.69 -7.57
CA LYS A 154 -1.33 -14.10 -8.10
C LYS A 154 -0.47 -12.89 -8.50
N ASP A 155 -1.07 -11.90 -9.16
CA ASP A 155 -0.41 -10.65 -9.55
C ASP A 155 0.07 -9.89 -8.31
N LEU A 156 -0.78 -9.76 -7.28
CA LEU A 156 -0.43 -9.14 -6.01
C LEU A 156 0.73 -9.85 -5.32
N ARG A 157 0.71 -11.19 -5.28
CA ARG A 157 1.81 -11.99 -4.73
C ARG A 157 3.11 -11.77 -5.50
N SER A 158 3.05 -11.68 -6.83
CA SER A 158 4.20 -11.42 -7.68
C SER A 158 4.79 -10.03 -7.43
N ALA A 159 3.94 -9.00 -7.40
CA ALA A 159 4.34 -7.63 -7.09
C ALA A 159 4.99 -7.52 -5.71
N ARG A 160 4.40 -8.16 -4.69
CA ARG A 160 5.00 -8.26 -3.36
C ARG A 160 6.37 -8.92 -3.38
N LYS A 161 6.55 -10.05 -4.09
CA LYS A 161 7.86 -10.71 -4.18
C LYS A 161 8.92 -9.80 -4.81
N SER A 162 8.54 -8.98 -5.78
CA SER A 162 9.44 -7.97 -6.36
C SER A 162 9.88 -6.95 -5.32
N VAL A 163 8.93 -6.43 -4.54
CA VAL A 163 9.22 -5.54 -3.41
C VAL A 163 10.14 -6.25 -2.40
N GLN A 164 9.83 -7.49 -2.00
CA GLN A 164 10.65 -8.23 -1.04
C GLN A 164 12.11 -8.40 -1.47
N ARG A 165 12.38 -8.67 -2.75
CA ARG A 165 13.75 -8.78 -3.27
C ARG A 165 14.51 -7.47 -3.18
N ASN A 166 13.85 -6.36 -3.50
CA ASN A 166 14.47 -5.03 -3.54
C ASN A 166 14.60 -4.39 -2.15
N PHE A 167 13.81 -4.84 -1.18
CA PHE A 167 13.73 -4.25 0.16
C PHE A 167 14.17 -5.17 1.29
N SER A 168 14.69 -6.36 0.97
CA SER A 168 15.23 -7.26 1.98
C SER A 168 16.31 -6.54 2.79
N GLU A 169 17.31 -5.96 2.15
CA GLU A 169 18.41 -5.25 2.82
C GLU A 169 17.89 -4.12 3.74
N THR A 170 17.05 -3.22 3.21
CA THR A 170 16.43 -2.15 3.99
C THR A 170 15.65 -2.69 5.20
N ARG A 171 14.92 -3.79 5.04
CA ARG A 171 14.13 -4.39 6.14
C ARG A 171 14.98 -5.01 7.24
N HIS A 172 16.13 -5.60 6.90
CA HIS A 172 17.00 -6.24 7.89
C HIS A 172 17.88 -5.20 8.59
N ASN A 173 18.30 -4.15 7.88
CA ASN A 173 19.37 -3.27 8.32
C ASN A 173 18.91 -1.86 8.74
N THR A 174 17.61 -1.56 8.82
CA THR A 174 17.14 -0.21 9.23
C THR A 174 16.37 -0.19 10.55
N ILE A 175 16.28 -1.33 11.22
CA ILE A 175 15.69 -1.49 12.56
C ILE A 175 16.84 -1.64 13.54
N ALA A 176 16.98 -0.69 14.46
CA ALA A 176 18.11 -0.62 15.40
C ALA A 176 18.29 -1.86 16.28
N HIS A 177 17.24 -2.66 16.47
CA HIS A 177 17.28 -3.90 17.24
C HIS A 177 17.69 -5.14 16.43
N ARG A 178 17.92 -5.01 15.11
CA ARG A 178 18.26 -6.14 14.23
C ARG A 178 19.70 -6.10 13.70
N GLU A 179 20.23 -4.92 13.46
CA GLU A 179 21.57 -4.71 12.90
C GLU A 179 22.44 -3.98 13.92
N PRO A 180 23.55 -4.55 14.42
CA PRO A 180 24.43 -3.85 15.36
C PRO A 180 25.18 -2.66 14.74
N ASP A 181 25.42 -2.62 13.43
CA ASP A 181 26.14 -1.52 12.77
C ASP A 181 25.24 -0.28 12.56
N ALA A 182 25.31 0.68 13.49
CA ALA A 182 24.56 1.93 13.43
C ALA A 182 24.97 2.83 12.24
N PHE A 183 26.21 2.74 11.76
CA PHE A 183 26.66 3.52 10.60
C PHE A 183 26.02 2.99 9.32
N LEU A 184 26.02 1.67 9.13
CA LEU A 184 25.31 1.00 8.04
C LEU A 184 23.81 1.32 8.06
N GLN A 185 23.18 1.27 9.23
CA GLN A 185 21.77 1.67 9.37
C GLN A 185 21.52 3.10 8.89
N HIS A 186 22.35 4.04 9.34
CA HIS A 186 22.23 5.45 8.95
C HIS A 186 22.40 5.62 7.43
N GLU A 187 23.41 4.98 6.83
CA GLU A 187 23.62 5.04 5.39
C GLU A 187 22.42 4.54 4.59
N ILE A 188 21.88 3.37 4.95
CA ILE A 188 20.74 2.78 4.25
C ILE A 188 19.49 3.66 4.39
N ILE A 189 19.23 4.18 5.60
CA ILE A 189 18.10 5.09 5.85
C ILE A 189 18.24 6.38 5.03
N PHE A 190 19.44 6.95 4.97
CA PHE A 190 19.69 8.20 4.25
C PHE A 190 19.64 8.02 2.72
N LYS A 191 20.10 6.86 2.21
CA LYS A 191 20.07 6.52 0.77
C LYS A 191 18.69 6.06 0.28
N LEU A 192 17.74 5.81 1.19
CA LEU A 192 16.39 5.36 0.87
C LEU A 192 15.63 6.47 0.12
N ASP A 193 15.31 6.20 -1.14
CA ASP A 193 14.59 7.14 -2.00
C ASP A 193 13.42 6.44 -2.67
N ILE A 194 12.22 6.95 -2.42
CA ILE A 194 10.97 6.42 -2.99
C ILE A 194 10.97 6.41 -4.51
N ARG A 195 11.73 7.32 -5.16
CA ARG A 195 11.82 7.40 -6.63
C ARG A 195 12.44 6.15 -7.23
N LYS A 196 13.47 5.61 -6.55
CA LYS A 196 14.16 4.38 -6.97
C LYS A 196 13.26 3.14 -6.92
N HIS A 197 12.13 3.25 -6.25
CA HIS A 197 11.21 2.13 -6.00
C HIS A 197 9.78 2.42 -6.42
N SER A 198 9.56 3.54 -7.10
CA SER A 198 8.24 4.01 -7.49
C SER A 198 7.56 3.01 -8.44
N ALA A 199 8.33 2.35 -9.31
CA ALA A 199 7.83 1.36 -10.25
C ALA A 199 7.26 0.12 -9.55
N GLU A 200 7.97 -0.45 -8.58
CA GLU A 200 7.54 -1.64 -7.85
C GLU A 200 6.35 -1.34 -6.94
N ILE A 201 6.38 -0.20 -6.25
CA ILE A 201 5.28 0.26 -5.41
C ILE A 201 4.03 0.52 -6.26
N THR A 202 4.18 1.11 -7.45
CA THR A 202 3.06 1.34 -8.38
C THR A 202 2.46 0.02 -8.86
N LYS A 203 3.29 -0.92 -9.32
CA LYS A 203 2.83 -2.27 -9.71
C LYS A 203 2.09 -2.98 -8.58
N PHE A 204 2.57 -2.81 -7.34
CA PHE A 204 1.90 -3.36 -6.16
C PHE A 204 0.50 -2.76 -5.97
N TYR A 205 0.36 -1.43 -6.07
CA TYR A 205 -0.95 -0.79 -5.94
C TYR A 205 -1.91 -1.11 -7.07
N GLU A 206 -1.42 -1.22 -8.30
CA GLU A 206 -2.23 -1.68 -9.43
C GLU A 206 -2.78 -3.10 -9.20
N ALA A 207 -1.94 -3.99 -8.67
CA ALA A 207 -2.37 -5.33 -8.30
C ALA A 207 -3.36 -5.34 -7.12
N SER A 208 -3.12 -4.51 -6.09
CA SER A 208 -4.04 -4.33 -4.94
C SER A 208 -5.42 -3.86 -5.40
N ASN A 209 -5.47 -2.84 -6.27
CA ASN A 209 -6.73 -2.32 -6.81
C ASN A 209 -7.52 -3.38 -7.61
N LYS A 210 -6.84 -4.23 -8.38
CA LYS A 210 -7.48 -5.36 -9.07
C LYS A 210 -8.10 -6.33 -8.07
N VAL A 211 -7.39 -6.67 -6.99
CA VAL A 211 -7.92 -7.54 -5.93
C VAL A 211 -9.14 -6.89 -5.27
N LEU A 212 -9.08 -5.61 -4.92
CA LEU A 212 -10.21 -4.88 -4.33
C LEU A 212 -11.45 -4.94 -5.23
N SER A 213 -11.29 -4.71 -6.53
CA SER A 213 -12.39 -4.77 -7.51
C SER A 213 -13.04 -6.15 -7.53
N TYR A 214 -12.25 -7.22 -7.68
CA TYR A 214 -12.78 -8.59 -7.70
C TYR A 214 -13.34 -9.04 -6.36
N LEU A 215 -12.75 -8.62 -5.22
CA LEU A 215 -13.29 -8.88 -3.89
C LEU A 215 -14.67 -8.23 -3.73
N THR A 216 -14.84 -6.99 -4.20
CA THR A 216 -16.12 -6.27 -4.11
C THR A 216 -17.21 -6.99 -4.90
N LEU A 217 -16.93 -7.33 -6.16
CA LEU A 217 -17.86 -8.08 -7.02
C LEU A 217 -18.20 -9.46 -6.44
N SER A 218 -17.18 -10.17 -5.96
CA SER A 218 -17.36 -11.50 -5.36
C SER A 218 -18.15 -11.42 -4.06
N THR A 219 -17.98 -10.37 -3.26
CA THR A 219 -18.76 -10.14 -2.03
C THR A 219 -20.24 -10.01 -2.36
N GLN A 220 -20.58 -9.23 -3.39
CA GLN A 220 -21.95 -9.05 -3.84
C GLN A 220 -22.56 -10.38 -4.29
N GLU A 221 -21.84 -11.16 -5.09
CA GLU A 221 -22.35 -12.42 -5.63
C GLU A 221 -22.50 -13.52 -4.57
N VAL A 222 -21.51 -13.70 -3.68
CA VAL A 222 -21.58 -14.68 -2.57
C VAL A 222 -22.70 -14.37 -1.59
N SER A 223 -23.05 -13.08 -1.44
CA SER A 223 -24.10 -12.61 -0.54
C SER A 223 -25.51 -12.67 -1.14
N THR A 224 -25.67 -13.12 -2.39
CA THR A 224 -26.99 -13.30 -3.01
C THR A 224 -27.75 -14.47 -2.40
N MET A 225 -29.09 -14.45 -2.46
CA MET A 225 -29.93 -15.55 -1.99
C MET A 225 -29.54 -16.88 -2.67
N THR A 226 -29.28 -16.87 -3.98
CA THR A 226 -28.83 -18.05 -4.73
C THR A 226 -27.49 -18.58 -4.20
N GLY A 227 -26.55 -17.69 -3.90
CA GLY A 227 -25.26 -18.05 -3.31
C GLY A 227 -25.37 -18.61 -1.90
N LEU A 228 -26.25 -18.07 -1.08
CA LEU A 228 -26.51 -18.56 0.28
C LEU A 228 -27.23 -19.92 0.27
N PHE A 229 -28.25 -20.11 -0.57
CA PHE A 229 -28.95 -21.39 -0.70
C PHE A 229 -28.03 -22.52 -1.16
N ARG A 230 -27.14 -22.24 -2.12
CA ARG A 230 -26.19 -23.25 -2.61
C ARG A 230 -25.21 -23.71 -1.54
N GLN A 231 -24.81 -22.82 -0.63
CA GLN A 231 -23.98 -23.18 0.52
C GLN A 231 -24.74 -24.14 1.46
N ILE A 232 -26.01 -23.87 1.77
CA ILE A 232 -26.82 -24.75 2.62
C ILE A 232 -26.95 -26.14 1.99
N LEU A 233 -27.23 -26.22 0.68
CA LEU A 233 -27.35 -27.48 -0.04
C LEU A 233 -26.05 -28.29 -0.01
N ASN A 234 -24.91 -27.64 -0.27
CA ASN A 234 -23.60 -28.27 -0.26
C ASN A 234 -23.08 -28.62 1.14
N ASN A 235 -23.60 -27.97 2.19
CA ASN A 235 -23.25 -28.30 3.56
C ASN A 235 -24.04 -29.52 4.08
N ARG A 236 -25.26 -29.73 3.57
CA ARG A 236 -26.10 -30.91 3.88
C ARG A 236 -25.62 -32.19 3.20
N THR A 237 -24.90 -32.10 2.08
CA THR A 237 -24.35 -33.26 1.38
C THR A 237 -23.02 -33.77 1.97
N LYS A 238 -22.45 -33.04 2.94
CA LYS A 238 -21.21 -33.42 3.66
C LYS A 238 -21.44 -33.79 5.13
N ALA A 239 -22.66 -33.64 5.64
CA ALA A 239 -23.09 -34.06 6.98
C ALA A 239 -23.75 -35.43 6.90
#